data_AF-A0A0F2RKF6-F1
#
_entry.id   AF-A0A0F2RKF6-F1
#
_cell.length_a   1.000
_cell.length_b   1.000
_cell.length_c   1.000
_cell.angle_alpha   90.00
_cell.angle_beta   90.00
_cell.angle_gamma   90.00
#
_symmetry.space_group_name_H-M   'P 1'
#
loop_
_entity.id
_entity.type
_entity.pdbx_description
1 polymer ?
#
loop_
_entity_poly.entity_id
_entity_poly.type
_entity_poly.pdbx_seq_one_letter_code
_entity_poly.pdbx_strand_id
1 'polypeptide(L)'
;MSDPDPSEPASSGRLRRMFGFGRKEPGPDLPVEAADGEPTVSPHEMRLRIEEFEQLRVEDVMVARAEVKAVEVGTEFPDLLKYFAEVTHSRLPVFRESLDDPIGFVHIKDVVKELATGGEVAKRPLERLHREVLYVPPSMKLTDLLVKMQSTRIHLALVVDEYGGTDGLVSLEDLVEEIVGDIEDEHDDEEPMFVRRSQRVWEADARTEIDDFAEETGIDLELAEMETDIDTLGGVVFALAGKVPVRGEVLRHPSGVEIEVMDADARRIRRLRLRTPEVGPAPQPQE
;
A
#
# COMPACT_ATOMS: atom_id res chain seq x y z
N MET A 1 -1.76 -33.03 -69.76
CA MET A 1 -1.83 -34.33 -69.10
C MET A 1 -0.75 -34.35 -68.04
N SER A 2 -0.95 -34.49 -66.75
CA SER A 2 -2.11 -34.46 -65.85
C SER A 2 -1.51 -34.29 -64.44
N ASP A 3 -2.28 -33.77 -63.50
CA ASP A 3 -1.92 -33.49 -62.10
C ASP A 3 -1.21 -34.64 -61.35
N PRO A 4 -0.52 -34.35 -60.24
CA PRO A 4 -0.26 -35.31 -59.18
C PRO A 4 -1.16 -35.07 -57.96
N ASP A 5 -1.96 -36.08 -57.59
CA ASP A 5 -2.29 -36.55 -56.23
C ASP A 5 -3.01 -37.92 -56.39
N PRO A 6 -3.13 -38.86 -55.40
CA PRO A 6 -2.84 -38.75 -53.97
C PRO A 6 -2.16 -39.97 -53.27
N SER A 7 -1.97 -39.80 -51.95
CA SER A 7 -1.95 -40.83 -50.89
C SER A 7 -0.61 -41.40 -50.37
N GLU A 8 -0.39 -41.10 -49.08
CA GLU A 8 0.46 -41.71 -48.03
C GLU A 8 0.38 -43.26 -47.93
N PRO A 9 1.35 -44.00 -47.30
CA PRO A 9 1.61 -43.88 -45.86
C PRO A 9 3.01 -44.24 -45.27
N ALA A 10 3.18 -43.78 -44.03
CA ALA A 10 3.89 -44.37 -42.88
C ALA A 10 5.39 -44.71 -42.99
N SER A 11 6.19 -44.04 -42.16
CA SER A 11 7.29 -44.70 -41.45
C SER A 11 7.10 -44.57 -39.94
N SER A 12 7.28 -45.71 -39.32
CA SER A 12 6.84 -46.09 -37.99
C SER A 12 7.95 -45.94 -36.95
N GLY A 13 7.56 -45.45 -35.78
CA GLY A 13 8.14 -45.84 -34.49
C GLY A 13 9.51 -45.23 -34.17
N ARG A 14 9.82 -44.93 -32.92
CA ARG A 14 9.24 -45.46 -31.68
C ARG A 14 9.84 -44.70 -30.50
N LEU A 15 9.05 -44.66 -29.42
CA LEU A 15 9.45 -44.62 -28.00
C LEU A 15 9.48 -43.27 -27.26
N ARG A 16 8.28 -42.92 -26.77
CA ARG A 16 7.89 -42.93 -25.34
C ARG A 16 8.98 -42.67 -24.28
N ARG A 17 8.55 -41.79 -23.36
CA ARG A 17 8.75 -41.76 -21.88
C ARG A 17 10.15 -41.34 -21.43
N MET A 18 10.33 -40.67 -20.30
CA MET A 18 9.45 -40.33 -19.18
C MET A 18 10.11 -39.16 -18.44
N PHE A 19 9.33 -38.48 -17.60
CA PHE A 19 9.81 -37.67 -16.48
C PHE A 19 11.11 -38.24 -15.88
N GLY A 20 12.18 -37.45 -15.94
CA GLY A 20 13.48 -37.77 -15.39
C GLY A 20 14.09 -36.49 -14.83
N PHE A 21 14.11 -36.40 -13.51
CA PHE A 21 14.92 -35.47 -12.75
C PHE A 21 16.37 -35.52 -13.24
N GLY A 22 16.87 -34.41 -13.80
CA GLY A 22 18.27 -34.21 -14.14
C GLY A 22 18.80 -33.02 -13.35
N ARG A 23 19.72 -33.30 -12.41
CA ARG A 23 20.51 -32.30 -11.68
C ARG A 23 21.13 -31.33 -12.68
N LYS A 24 20.81 -30.03 -12.56
CA LYS A 24 21.55 -28.96 -13.21
C LYS A 24 22.79 -28.70 -12.35
N GLU A 25 23.97 -28.79 -12.96
CA GLU A 25 25.25 -28.46 -12.31
C GLU A 25 25.21 -26.99 -11.83
N PRO A 26 25.78 -26.68 -10.64
CA PRO A 26 25.85 -25.31 -10.17
C PRO A 26 26.84 -24.54 -11.06
N GLY A 27 26.36 -23.47 -11.69
CA GLY A 27 27.22 -22.44 -12.28
C GLY A 27 28.04 -21.73 -11.18
N PRO A 28 29.10 -20.99 -11.54
CA PRO A 28 30.00 -20.40 -10.57
C PRO A 28 29.22 -19.51 -9.59
N ASP A 29 29.45 -19.76 -8.29
CA ASP A 29 28.87 -19.02 -7.18
C ASP A 29 29.21 -17.52 -7.34
N LEU A 30 28.26 -16.76 -7.88
CA LEU A 30 28.24 -15.32 -7.68
C LEU A 30 27.97 -15.11 -6.18
N PRO A 31 28.79 -14.34 -5.46
CA PRO A 31 28.43 -13.96 -4.11
C PRO A 31 27.15 -13.12 -4.21
N VAL A 32 26.03 -13.73 -3.87
CA VAL A 32 24.88 -12.99 -3.37
C VAL A 32 25.34 -12.45 -2.03
N GLU A 33 25.80 -11.20 -2.04
CA GLU A 33 25.82 -10.41 -0.81
C GLU A 33 24.40 -10.47 -0.26
N ALA A 34 24.24 -11.14 0.89
CA ALA A 34 23.05 -10.98 1.67
C ALA A 34 22.99 -9.48 1.99
N ALA A 35 22.04 -8.78 1.40
CA ALA A 35 21.66 -7.47 1.89
C ALA A 35 21.19 -7.71 3.32
N ASP A 36 22.06 -7.39 4.28
CA ASP A 36 21.68 -7.21 5.68
C ASP A 36 20.81 -5.95 5.72
N GLY A 37 19.57 -6.08 5.23
CA GLY A 37 18.52 -5.09 5.46
C GLY A 37 18.08 -5.23 6.89
N GLU A 38 18.36 -4.23 7.72
CA GLU A 38 17.69 -4.14 9.00
C GLU A 38 16.17 -4.08 8.74
N PRO A 39 15.35 -4.84 9.49
CA PRO A 39 13.92 -4.77 9.31
C PRO A 39 13.45 -3.33 9.53
N THR A 40 12.74 -2.78 8.54
CA THR A 40 12.21 -1.39 8.54
C THR A 40 11.31 -1.08 9.73
N VAL A 41 10.83 -2.13 10.42
CA VAL A 41 10.05 -2.02 11.65
C VAL A 41 10.69 -2.85 12.74
N SER A 42 10.87 -2.24 13.91
CA SER A 42 11.50 -2.92 15.03
C SER A 42 10.62 -4.09 15.52
N PRO A 43 11.22 -5.20 16.00
CA PRO A 43 10.45 -6.28 16.60
C PRO A 43 9.56 -5.86 17.77
N HIS A 44 9.91 -4.75 18.44
CA HIS A 44 9.11 -4.18 19.52
C HIS A 44 7.82 -3.53 19.00
N GLU A 45 7.91 -2.71 17.94
CA GLU A 45 6.76 -2.06 17.32
C GLU A 45 5.81 -3.08 16.70
N MET A 46 6.36 -4.09 16.00
CA MET A 46 5.53 -5.16 15.42
C MET A 46 4.73 -5.89 16.51
N ARG A 47 5.30 -6.09 17.70
CA ARG A 47 4.58 -6.69 18.84
C ARG A 47 3.42 -5.81 19.29
N LEU A 48 3.62 -4.50 19.40
CA LEU A 48 2.56 -3.56 19.80
C LEU A 48 1.44 -3.53 18.76
N ARG A 49 1.78 -3.51 17.46
CA ARG A 49 0.79 -3.57 16.37
C ARG A 49 -0.01 -4.86 16.36
N ILE A 50 0.60 -6.01 16.70
CA ILE A 50 -0.14 -7.26 16.86
C ILE A 50 -1.16 -7.16 18.00
N GLU A 51 -0.78 -6.56 19.13
CA GLU A 51 -1.69 -6.35 20.27
C GLU A 51 -2.90 -5.47 19.87
N GLU A 52 -2.67 -4.42 19.05
CA GLU A 52 -3.72 -3.58 18.48
C GLU A 52 -4.59 -4.33 17.46
N PHE A 53 -3.96 -5.08 16.54
CA PHE A 53 -4.62 -5.87 15.51
C PHE A 53 -5.65 -6.88 16.08
N GLU A 54 -5.39 -7.44 17.27
CA GLU A 54 -6.32 -8.34 17.96
C GLU A 54 -7.66 -7.67 18.38
N GLN A 55 -7.66 -6.35 18.51
CA GLN A 55 -8.82 -5.55 18.89
C GLN A 55 -9.58 -4.96 17.70
N LEU A 56 -8.92 -4.82 16.55
CA LEU A 56 -9.51 -4.23 15.34
C LEU A 56 -10.59 -5.13 14.71
N ARG A 57 -11.52 -4.46 14.05
CA ARG A 57 -12.62 -5.04 13.27
C ARG A 57 -12.47 -4.69 11.79
N VAL A 58 -13.20 -5.40 10.95
CA VAL A 58 -13.22 -5.18 9.50
C VAL A 58 -13.61 -3.74 9.16
N GLU A 59 -14.58 -3.16 9.87
CA GLU A 59 -15.02 -1.78 9.66
C GLU A 59 -13.91 -0.73 9.92
N ASP A 60 -12.92 -1.05 10.74
CA ASP A 60 -11.85 -0.11 11.11
C ASP A 60 -10.81 0.07 9.99
N VAL A 61 -10.71 -0.92 9.08
CA VAL A 61 -9.65 -0.98 8.05
C VAL A 61 -10.20 -1.11 6.63
N MET A 62 -11.50 -1.35 6.45
CA MET A 62 -12.07 -1.55 5.12
C MET A 62 -11.95 -0.31 4.23
N VAL A 63 -11.76 -0.54 2.95
CA VAL A 63 -11.97 0.48 1.91
C VAL A 63 -13.47 0.75 1.82
N ALA A 64 -13.88 1.95 2.20
CA ALA A 64 -15.28 2.36 2.17
C ALA A 64 -15.87 2.27 0.76
N ARG A 65 -17.17 1.93 0.67
CA ARG A 65 -17.92 1.79 -0.60
C ARG A 65 -17.65 2.88 -1.63
N ALA A 66 -17.57 4.14 -1.19
CA ALA A 66 -17.38 5.29 -2.08
C ALA A 66 -16.02 5.28 -2.81
N GLU A 67 -15.02 4.60 -2.25
CA GLU A 67 -13.66 4.53 -2.76
C GLU A 67 -13.40 3.25 -3.56
N VAL A 68 -14.27 2.25 -3.43
CA VAL A 68 -14.17 0.96 -4.14
C VAL A 68 -14.10 1.16 -5.64
N LYS A 69 -12.98 0.75 -6.23
CA LYS A 69 -12.81 0.60 -7.68
C LYS A 69 -13.30 -0.77 -8.09
N ALA A 70 -14.31 -0.83 -8.94
CA ALA A 70 -14.95 -2.07 -9.37
C ALA A 70 -15.32 -2.00 -10.84
N VAL A 71 -15.63 -3.16 -11.43
CA VAL A 71 -15.94 -3.29 -12.85
C VAL A 71 -17.26 -4.02 -13.08
N GLU A 72 -18.06 -3.52 -14.02
CA GLU A 72 -19.31 -4.16 -14.42
C GLU A 72 -19.02 -5.43 -15.23
N VAL A 73 -19.79 -6.51 -15.02
CA VAL A 73 -19.65 -7.78 -15.76
C VAL A 73 -19.76 -7.63 -17.28
N GLY A 74 -20.51 -6.62 -17.74
CA GLY A 74 -20.69 -6.31 -19.15
C GLY A 74 -19.48 -5.66 -19.83
N THR A 75 -18.46 -5.26 -19.07
CA THR A 75 -17.29 -4.53 -19.57
C THR A 75 -16.53 -5.34 -20.62
N GLU A 76 -16.28 -4.74 -21.77
CA GLU A 76 -15.52 -5.37 -22.84
C GLU A 76 -14.03 -5.44 -22.49
N PHE A 77 -13.34 -6.45 -23.04
CA PHE A 77 -11.94 -6.71 -22.71
C PHE A 77 -10.98 -5.53 -22.92
N PRO A 78 -11.06 -4.73 -24.02
CA PRO A 78 -10.17 -3.59 -24.20
C PRO A 78 -10.36 -2.52 -23.11
N ASP A 79 -11.59 -2.31 -22.66
CA ASP A 79 -11.90 -1.30 -21.65
C ASP A 79 -11.54 -1.81 -20.24
N LEU A 80 -11.69 -3.11 -19.99
CA LEU A 80 -11.17 -3.74 -18.77
C LEU A 80 -9.66 -3.56 -18.62
N LEU A 81 -8.90 -3.76 -19.71
CA LEU A 81 -7.45 -3.56 -19.71
C LEU A 81 -7.05 -2.11 -19.43
N LYS A 82 -7.73 -1.15 -20.08
CA LYS A 82 -7.51 0.28 -19.81
C LYS A 82 -7.80 0.60 -18.35
N TYR A 83 -8.91 0.09 -17.83
CA TYR A 83 -9.30 0.34 -16.44
C TYR A 83 -8.27 -0.22 -15.45
N PHE A 84 -7.76 -1.43 -15.66
CA PHE A 84 -6.67 -1.98 -14.86
C PHE A 84 -5.40 -1.13 -14.91
N ALA A 85 -5.07 -0.54 -16.05
CA ALA A 85 -3.93 0.36 -16.20
C ALA A 85 -4.13 1.72 -15.50
N GLU A 86 -5.38 2.15 -15.30
CA GLU A 86 -5.72 3.41 -14.63
C GLU A 86 -5.70 3.29 -13.10
N VAL A 87 -6.20 2.18 -12.55
CA VAL A 87 -6.43 2.03 -11.09
C VAL A 87 -5.31 1.31 -10.33
N THR A 88 -4.31 0.75 -11.03
CA THR A 88 -3.12 0.09 -10.45
C THR A 88 -3.42 -0.98 -9.40
N HIS A 89 -4.61 -1.59 -9.43
CA HIS A 89 -4.99 -2.67 -8.53
C HIS A 89 -4.78 -4.04 -9.17
N SER A 90 -4.32 -5.01 -8.37
CA SER A 90 -4.17 -6.40 -8.83
C SER A 90 -5.50 -7.14 -8.96
N ARG A 91 -6.53 -6.71 -8.21
CA ARG A 91 -7.86 -7.33 -8.13
C ARG A 91 -8.92 -6.24 -8.17
N LEU A 92 -9.99 -6.49 -8.93
CA LEU A 92 -11.14 -5.59 -8.98
C LEU A 92 -12.42 -6.40 -8.71
N PRO A 93 -13.29 -5.97 -7.77
CA PRO A 93 -14.62 -6.52 -7.63
C PRO A 93 -15.39 -6.43 -8.94
N VAL A 94 -16.17 -7.46 -9.24
CA VAL A 94 -17.04 -7.54 -10.41
C VAL A 94 -18.49 -7.52 -9.95
N PHE A 95 -19.31 -6.66 -10.54
CA PHE A 95 -20.73 -6.51 -10.22
C PHE A 95 -21.62 -6.55 -11.46
N ARG A 96 -22.94 -6.73 -11.31
CA ARG A 96 -23.89 -6.59 -12.44
C ARG A 96 -24.49 -5.20 -12.54
N GLU A 97 -25.46 -4.88 -11.68
CA GLU A 97 -26.21 -3.62 -11.76
C GLU A 97 -25.64 -2.56 -10.82
N SER A 98 -25.19 -2.99 -9.64
CA SER A 98 -24.60 -2.12 -8.63
C SER A 98 -23.63 -2.92 -7.75
N LEU A 99 -22.87 -2.24 -6.89
CA LEU A 99 -22.01 -2.88 -5.90
C LEU A 99 -22.77 -3.78 -4.91
N ASP A 100 -24.11 -3.66 -4.82
CA ASP A 100 -24.96 -4.54 -4.01
C ASP A 100 -25.31 -5.86 -4.71
N ASP A 101 -24.93 -6.01 -5.98
CA ASP A 101 -24.99 -7.27 -6.73
C ASP A 101 -23.60 -7.74 -7.19
N PRO A 102 -22.69 -8.07 -6.23
CA PRO A 102 -21.36 -8.56 -6.54
C PRO A 102 -21.39 -10.02 -6.99
N ILE A 103 -20.62 -10.35 -8.02
CA ILE A 103 -20.50 -11.71 -8.54
C ILE A 103 -19.14 -12.35 -8.30
N GLY A 104 -18.18 -11.59 -7.79
CA GLY A 104 -16.82 -12.04 -7.51
C GLY A 104 -15.80 -10.94 -7.73
N PHE A 105 -14.58 -11.32 -8.11
CA PHE A 105 -13.52 -10.38 -8.50
C PHE A 105 -12.75 -10.89 -9.72
N VAL A 106 -12.11 -9.98 -10.45
CA VAL A 106 -11.19 -10.29 -11.55
C VAL A 106 -9.76 -9.97 -11.12
N HIS A 107 -8.82 -10.86 -11.45
CA HIS A 107 -7.40 -10.65 -11.19
C HIS A 107 -6.68 -10.28 -12.50
N ILE A 108 -5.81 -9.27 -12.46
CA ILE A 108 -4.96 -8.88 -13.60
C ILE A 108 -4.19 -10.08 -14.21
N LYS A 109 -3.75 -11.04 -13.40
CA LYS A 109 -3.03 -12.24 -13.88
C LYS A 109 -3.89 -13.09 -14.81
N ASP A 110 -5.21 -13.12 -14.64
CA ASP A 110 -6.10 -13.88 -15.51
C ASP A 110 -6.38 -13.15 -16.82
N VAL A 111 -6.49 -11.83 -16.76
CA VAL A 111 -6.59 -10.97 -17.96
C VAL A 111 -5.33 -11.10 -18.82
N VAL A 112 -4.14 -11.07 -18.20
CA VAL A 112 -2.85 -11.25 -18.90
C VAL A 112 -2.72 -12.66 -19.49
N LYS A 113 -3.19 -13.71 -18.80
CA LYS A 113 -3.19 -15.08 -19.35
C LYS A 113 -4.05 -15.17 -20.61
N GLU A 114 -5.24 -14.56 -20.59
CA GLU A 114 -6.14 -14.56 -21.75
C GLU A 114 -5.47 -13.92 -22.97
N LEU A 115 -4.78 -12.77 -22.78
CA LEU A 115 -3.97 -12.12 -23.82
C LEU A 115 -2.89 -13.06 -24.37
N ALA A 116 -2.15 -13.73 -23.48
CA ALA A 116 -1.02 -14.57 -23.87
C ALA A 116 -1.45 -15.84 -24.62
N THR A 117 -2.65 -16.37 -24.36
CA THR A 117 -3.15 -17.58 -25.02
C THR A 117 -3.59 -17.39 -26.47
N GLY A 118 -3.66 -16.15 -26.98
CA GLY A 118 -3.87 -15.85 -28.40
C GLY A 118 -5.18 -16.37 -29.01
N GLY A 119 -6.13 -16.81 -28.18
CA GLY A 119 -7.47 -17.20 -28.61
C GLY A 119 -8.34 -15.98 -28.95
N GLU A 120 -9.52 -16.21 -29.52
CA GLU A 120 -10.53 -15.16 -29.60
C GLU A 120 -10.86 -14.70 -28.18
N VAL A 121 -10.33 -13.53 -27.82
CA VAL A 121 -10.64 -12.86 -26.56
C VAL A 121 -12.16 -12.76 -26.47
N ALA A 122 -12.73 -13.36 -25.43
CA ALA A 122 -14.16 -13.28 -25.21
C ALA A 122 -14.58 -11.81 -25.15
N LYS A 123 -15.59 -11.43 -25.94
CA LYS A 123 -16.13 -10.05 -25.92
C LYS A 123 -16.50 -9.61 -24.50
N ARG A 124 -16.97 -10.56 -23.69
CA ARG A 124 -17.28 -10.39 -22.26
C ARG A 124 -16.42 -11.35 -21.43
N PRO A 125 -15.21 -10.94 -21.05
CA PRO A 125 -14.28 -11.82 -20.36
C PRO A 125 -14.71 -12.12 -18.91
N LEU A 126 -15.42 -11.19 -18.27
CA LEU A 126 -15.77 -11.27 -16.85
C LEU A 126 -16.82 -12.34 -16.54
N GLU A 127 -17.62 -12.78 -17.52
CA GLU A 127 -18.53 -13.93 -17.36
C GLU A 127 -17.76 -15.23 -17.02
N ARG A 128 -16.48 -15.32 -17.39
CA ARG A 128 -15.65 -16.52 -17.20
C ARG A 128 -14.46 -16.32 -16.26
N LEU A 129 -13.92 -15.09 -16.19
CA LEU A 129 -12.69 -14.80 -15.45
C LEU A 129 -12.93 -14.39 -13.98
N HIS A 130 -14.18 -14.22 -13.54
CA HIS A 130 -14.45 -13.89 -12.14
C HIS A 130 -14.14 -15.07 -11.21
N ARG A 131 -13.60 -14.74 -10.03
CA ARG A 131 -13.29 -15.65 -8.94
C ARG A 131 -14.17 -15.34 -7.74
N GLU A 132 -14.36 -16.34 -6.89
CA GLU A 132 -15.11 -16.20 -5.64
C GLU A 132 -14.46 -15.17 -4.71
N VAL A 133 -15.30 -14.40 -4.02
CA VAL A 133 -14.90 -13.43 -3.00
C VAL A 133 -15.46 -13.86 -1.64
N LEU A 134 -14.80 -13.50 -0.55
CA LEU A 134 -15.36 -13.72 0.78
C LEU A 134 -16.41 -12.66 1.08
N TYR A 135 -17.46 -13.06 1.80
CA TYR A 135 -18.43 -12.13 2.38
C TYR A 135 -18.26 -12.14 3.90
N VAL A 136 -18.17 -10.95 4.49
CA VAL A 136 -17.96 -10.76 5.92
C VAL A 136 -18.76 -9.57 6.46
N PRO A 137 -19.23 -9.63 7.72
CA PRO A 137 -19.88 -8.48 8.34
C PRO A 137 -18.83 -7.46 8.83
N PRO A 138 -19.18 -6.16 8.91
CA PRO A 138 -18.27 -5.10 9.39
C PRO A 138 -17.74 -5.35 10.81
N SER A 139 -18.55 -6.00 11.66
CA SER A 139 -18.20 -6.29 13.05
C SER A 139 -17.23 -7.47 13.24
N MET A 140 -16.85 -8.20 12.18
CA MET A 140 -15.92 -9.32 12.27
C MET A 140 -14.53 -8.85 12.74
N LYS A 141 -13.86 -9.62 13.60
CA LYS A 141 -12.48 -9.33 14.01
C LYS A 141 -11.49 -9.58 12.87
N LEU A 142 -10.44 -8.77 12.78
CA LEU A 142 -9.41 -8.95 11.75
C LEU A 142 -8.67 -10.29 11.89
N THR A 143 -8.45 -10.78 13.11
CA THR A 143 -7.87 -12.11 13.37
C THR A 143 -8.69 -13.23 12.74
N ASP A 144 -10.01 -13.15 12.85
CA ASP A 144 -10.91 -14.17 12.29
C ASP A 144 -10.93 -14.08 10.76
N LEU A 145 -10.93 -12.86 10.22
CA LEU A 145 -10.84 -12.63 8.78
C LEU A 145 -9.52 -13.17 8.21
N LEU A 146 -8.38 -12.89 8.86
CA LEU A 146 -7.07 -13.36 8.45
C LEU A 146 -7.01 -14.90 8.37
N VAL A 147 -7.50 -15.59 9.41
CA VAL A 147 -7.59 -17.06 9.42
C VAL A 147 -8.51 -17.58 8.30
N LYS A 148 -9.63 -16.89 8.05
CA LYS A 148 -10.56 -17.25 6.96
C LYS A 148 -9.91 -17.06 5.59
N MET A 149 -9.20 -15.96 5.35
CA MET A 149 -8.47 -15.70 4.12
C MET A 149 -7.36 -16.73 3.89
N GLN A 150 -6.60 -17.08 4.93
CA GLN A 150 -5.54 -18.10 4.85
C GLN A 150 -6.08 -19.51 4.54
N SER A 151 -7.17 -19.91 5.21
CA SER A 151 -7.76 -21.25 5.03
C SER A 151 -8.44 -21.42 3.66
N THR A 152 -9.09 -20.36 3.16
CA THR A 152 -9.76 -20.38 1.85
C THR A 152 -8.83 -20.04 0.68
N ARG A 153 -7.68 -19.42 0.96
CA ARG A 153 -6.77 -18.83 -0.04
C ARG A 153 -7.45 -17.76 -0.92
N ILE A 154 -8.44 -17.07 -0.35
CA ILE A 154 -9.11 -15.93 -0.97
C ILE A 154 -8.66 -14.67 -0.24
N HIS A 155 -8.00 -13.76 -0.94
CA HIS A 155 -7.33 -12.58 -0.36
C HIS A 155 -8.13 -11.29 -0.51
N LEU A 156 -9.42 -11.40 -0.88
CA LEU A 156 -10.32 -10.26 -1.02
C LEU A 156 -11.64 -10.63 -0.37
N ALA A 157 -12.16 -9.73 0.46
CA ALA A 157 -13.46 -9.86 1.08
C ALA A 157 -14.30 -8.61 0.81
N LEU A 158 -15.58 -8.82 0.50
CA LEU A 158 -16.60 -7.78 0.49
C LEU A 158 -17.24 -7.69 1.86
N VAL A 159 -17.35 -6.46 2.35
CA VAL A 159 -18.00 -6.14 3.60
C VAL A 159 -19.47 -5.88 3.30
N VAL A 160 -20.35 -6.64 3.94
CA VAL A 160 -21.79 -6.60 3.66
C VAL A 160 -22.56 -6.32 4.94
N ASP A 161 -23.50 -5.37 4.85
CA ASP A 161 -24.41 -5.00 5.94
C ASP A 161 -25.51 -6.05 6.17
N GLU A 162 -26.38 -5.82 7.14
CA GLU A 162 -27.47 -6.74 7.48
C GLU A 162 -28.59 -6.80 6.42
N TYR A 163 -28.62 -5.85 5.51
CA TYR A 163 -29.60 -5.74 4.43
C TYR A 163 -29.07 -6.31 3.10
N GLY A 164 -27.81 -6.77 3.07
CA GLY A 164 -27.15 -7.28 1.87
C GLY A 164 -26.47 -6.20 1.02
N GLY A 165 -26.40 -4.96 1.52
CA GLY A 165 -25.67 -3.86 0.89
C GLY A 165 -24.17 -3.97 1.12
N THR A 166 -23.38 -3.54 0.14
CA THR A 166 -21.91 -3.54 0.25
C THR A 166 -21.42 -2.27 0.95
N ASP A 167 -20.86 -2.40 2.14
CA ASP A 167 -20.26 -1.30 2.90
C ASP A 167 -18.83 -0.97 2.44
N GLY A 168 -18.14 -1.96 1.86
CA GLY A 168 -16.75 -1.80 1.44
C GLY A 168 -16.08 -3.11 1.02
N LEU A 169 -14.76 -3.08 0.97
CA LEU A 169 -13.93 -4.27 0.77
C LEU A 169 -12.69 -4.23 1.64
N VAL A 170 -12.08 -5.39 1.85
CA VAL A 170 -10.80 -5.53 2.56
C VAL A 170 -9.96 -6.62 1.89
N SER A 171 -8.68 -6.34 1.72
CA SER A 171 -7.69 -7.24 1.13
C SER A 171 -6.82 -7.89 2.21
N LEU A 172 -6.12 -8.98 1.87
CA LEU A 172 -5.15 -9.58 2.78
C LEU A 172 -3.98 -8.61 3.02
N GLU A 173 -3.62 -7.87 1.98
CA GLU A 173 -2.58 -6.87 2.00
C GLU A 173 -2.89 -5.79 3.06
N ASP A 174 -4.13 -5.30 3.12
CA ASP A 174 -4.59 -4.33 4.14
C ASP A 174 -4.44 -4.89 5.56
N LEU A 175 -4.74 -6.19 5.78
CA LEU A 175 -4.59 -6.80 7.11
C LEU A 175 -3.12 -6.96 7.53
N VAL A 176 -2.24 -7.22 6.56
CA VAL A 176 -0.81 -7.37 6.84
C VAL A 176 -0.17 -6.01 7.11
N GLU A 177 -0.61 -4.96 6.40
CA GLU A 177 -0.19 -3.58 6.62
C GLU A 177 -0.45 -3.11 8.05
N GLU A 178 -1.55 -3.50 8.69
CA GLU A 178 -1.81 -3.16 10.09
C GLU A 178 -0.80 -3.76 11.08
N ILE A 179 -0.18 -4.90 10.72
CA ILE A 179 0.82 -5.58 11.57
C ILE A 179 2.23 -5.10 11.24
N VAL A 180 2.54 -5.03 9.95
CA VAL A 180 3.89 -4.76 9.45
C VAL A 180 4.14 -3.27 9.29
N GLY A 181 3.10 -2.46 9.05
CA GLY A 181 3.18 -1.06 8.65
C GLY A 181 3.38 -0.88 7.15
N ASP A 182 3.51 0.39 6.74
CA ASP A 182 4.00 0.76 5.41
C ASP A 182 5.37 0.07 5.20
N ILE A 183 5.42 -0.99 4.39
CA ILE A 183 6.69 -1.59 3.97
C ILE A 183 7.28 -0.60 2.97
N GLU A 184 8.25 0.19 3.41
CA GLU A 184 9.06 1.03 2.51
C GLU A 184 9.70 0.11 1.46
N ASP A 185 9.38 0.37 0.19
CA ASP A 185 9.79 -0.47 -0.93
C ASP A 185 11.31 -0.33 -1.10
N GLU A 186 11.99 -1.40 -1.53
CA GLU A 186 13.42 -1.37 -1.89
C GLU A 186 13.71 -0.43 -3.09
N HIS A 187 12.66 0.19 -3.63
CA HIS A 187 12.65 1.16 -4.71
C HIS A 187 12.28 2.60 -4.26
N ASP A 188 12.14 2.86 -2.97
CA ASP A 188 11.97 4.22 -2.43
C ASP A 188 13.33 4.96 -2.37
N ASP A 189 13.97 5.13 -3.53
CA ASP A 189 15.03 6.11 -3.66
C ASP A 189 14.43 7.52 -3.72
N GLU A 190 14.51 8.21 -2.57
CA GLU A 190 14.74 9.65 -2.38
C GLU A 190 13.59 10.63 -2.73
N GLU A 191 12.56 10.72 -1.89
CA GLU A 191 12.13 12.06 -1.45
C GLU A 191 12.88 12.40 -0.15
N PRO A 192 13.77 13.41 -0.14
CA PRO A 192 14.44 13.81 1.09
C PRO A 192 13.40 14.17 2.16
N MET A 193 13.53 13.54 3.34
CA MET A 193 12.63 13.72 4.49
C MET A 193 12.41 15.19 4.84
N PHE A 194 13.39 16.04 4.55
CA PHE A 194 13.22 17.49 4.56
C PHE A 194 14.10 18.17 3.53
N VAL A 195 13.63 19.33 3.06
CA VAL A 195 14.32 20.17 2.10
C VAL A 195 14.36 21.60 2.59
N ARG A 196 15.56 22.18 2.59
CA ARG A 196 15.74 23.62 2.81
C ARG A 196 15.26 24.41 1.60
N ARG A 197 14.17 25.17 1.75
CA ARG A 197 13.62 26.05 0.71
C ARG A 197 14.24 27.44 0.71
N SER A 198 14.70 27.91 1.87
CA SER A 198 15.44 29.17 1.99
C SER A 198 16.35 29.16 3.23
N GLN A 199 17.07 30.26 3.48
CA GLN A 199 17.94 30.38 4.66
C GLN A 199 17.23 30.07 5.99
N ARG A 200 15.92 30.29 6.08
CA ARG A 200 15.14 30.14 7.31
C ARG A 200 13.90 29.27 7.15
N VAL A 201 13.71 28.65 5.98
CA VAL A 201 12.49 27.89 5.67
C VAL A 201 12.84 26.49 5.24
N TRP A 202 12.22 25.52 5.91
CA TRP A 202 12.37 24.09 5.67
C TRP A 202 11.00 23.51 5.40
N GLU A 203 10.91 22.57 4.47
CA GLU A 203 9.73 21.73 4.29
C GLU A 203 10.13 20.31 4.66
N ALA A 204 9.34 19.65 5.50
CA ALA A 204 9.66 18.34 6.05
C ALA A 204 8.44 17.41 6.01
N ASP A 205 8.69 16.11 5.84
CA ASP A 205 7.75 15.04 6.18
C ASP A 205 7.57 15.05 7.71
N ALA A 206 6.33 14.88 8.16
CA ALA A 206 6.02 14.84 9.59
C ALA A 206 6.69 13.65 10.31
N ARG A 207 7.08 12.61 9.58
CA ARG A 207 7.83 11.45 10.09
C ARG A 207 9.31 11.74 10.35
N THR A 208 9.82 12.90 9.93
CA THR A 208 11.23 13.27 10.19
C THR A 208 11.51 13.20 11.69
N GLU A 209 12.57 12.47 12.06
CA GLU A 209 13.04 12.38 13.44
C GLU A 209 13.58 13.74 13.91
N ILE A 210 13.30 14.09 15.17
CA ILE A 210 13.74 15.38 15.73
C ILE A 210 15.26 15.45 15.76
N ASP A 211 15.91 14.36 16.16
CA ASP A 211 17.36 14.27 16.32
C ASP A 211 18.05 14.46 14.96
N ASP A 212 17.63 13.72 13.93
CA ASP A 212 18.15 13.85 12.57
C ASP A 212 17.97 15.28 12.02
N PHE A 213 16.80 15.88 12.26
CA PHE A 213 16.54 17.25 11.86
C PHE A 213 17.47 18.21 12.64
N ALA A 214 17.63 18.03 13.95
CA ALA A 214 18.48 18.88 14.76
C ALA A 214 19.96 18.78 14.37
N GLU A 215 20.45 17.58 14.07
CA GLU A 215 21.84 17.34 13.62
C GLU A 215 22.14 18.04 12.30
N GLU A 216 21.24 17.93 11.31
CA GLU A 216 21.46 18.50 9.97
C GLU A 216 21.16 20.01 9.91
N THR A 217 20.19 20.48 10.71
CA THR A 217 19.71 21.88 10.64
C THR A 217 20.30 22.79 11.72
N GLY A 218 20.75 22.23 12.84
CA GLY A 218 21.07 22.94 14.08
C GLY A 218 19.84 23.51 14.80
N ILE A 219 18.62 23.09 14.44
CA ILE A 219 17.36 23.55 15.03
C ILE A 219 16.87 22.50 16.02
N ASP A 220 16.94 22.82 17.30
CA ASP A 220 16.41 22.00 18.37
C ASP A 220 14.89 22.23 18.55
N LEU A 221 14.14 21.14 18.46
CA LEU A 221 12.70 21.07 18.61
C LEU A 221 12.27 20.07 19.69
N GLU A 222 13.20 19.64 20.54
CA GLU A 222 12.87 18.82 21.71
C GLU A 222 11.99 19.61 22.68
N LEU A 223 10.97 18.94 23.20
CA LEU A 223 10.08 19.47 24.24
C LEU A 223 10.50 18.93 25.61
N ALA A 224 11.66 19.38 26.10
CA ALA A 224 12.29 18.91 27.35
C ALA A 224 11.42 19.01 28.63
N GLU A 225 10.29 19.73 28.59
CA GLU A 225 9.34 19.85 29.70
C GLU A 225 8.20 18.81 29.66
N MET A 226 8.15 17.93 28.65
CA MET A 226 7.11 16.90 28.52
C MET A 226 7.57 15.54 29.08
N GLU A 227 6.65 14.82 29.73
CA GLU A 227 6.90 13.48 30.28
C GLU A 227 6.93 12.38 29.21
N THR A 228 6.51 12.68 27.98
CA THR A 228 6.44 11.72 26.87
C THR A 228 7.61 11.94 25.94
N ASP A 229 8.33 10.87 25.63
CA ASP A 229 9.36 10.88 24.59
C ASP A 229 8.68 11.13 23.24
N ILE A 230 9.11 12.17 22.53
CA ILE A 230 8.57 12.57 21.24
C ILE A 230 9.69 12.42 20.23
N ASP A 231 9.51 11.53 19.26
CA ASP A 231 10.60 11.16 18.35
C ASP A 231 10.54 11.92 17.01
N THR A 232 9.36 12.44 16.62
CA THR A 232 9.14 13.01 15.28
C THR A 232 8.62 14.45 15.29
N LEU A 233 8.88 15.19 14.20
CA LEU A 233 8.33 16.54 14.00
C LEU A 233 6.80 16.58 14.06
N GLY A 234 6.12 15.55 13.54
CA GLY A 234 4.67 15.40 13.65
C GLY A 234 4.22 15.24 15.10
N GLY A 235 4.98 14.49 15.90
CA GLY A 235 4.78 14.35 17.34
C GLY A 235 4.89 15.68 18.08
N VAL A 236 5.89 16.50 17.76
CA VAL A 236 6.05 17.86 18.34
C VAL A 236 4.81 18.72 18.04
N VAL A 237 4.36 18.71 16.79
CA VAL A 237 3.20 19.49 16.35
C VAL A 237 1.92 19.02 17.05
N PHE A 238 1.72 17.71 17.19
CA PHE A 238 0.60 17.14 17.93
C PHE A 238 0.65 17.51 19.42
N ALA A 239 1.82 17.41 20.04
CA ALA A 239 2.02 17.73 21.45
C ALA A 239 1.75 19.22 21.75
N LEU A 240 2.14 20.12 20.84
CA LEU A 240 1.84 21.55 20.94
C LEU A 240 0.35 21.86 20.71
N ALA A 241 -0.30 21.15 19.78
CA ALA A 241 -1.69 21.41 19.41
C ALA A 241 -2.71 20.69 20.32
N GLY A 242 -2.32 19.59 20.96
CA GLY A 242 -3.19 18.68 21.72
C GLY A 242 -4.16 17.87 20.84
N LYS A 243 -4.00 17.91 19.52
CA LYS A 243 -4.83 17.25 18.50
C LYS A 243 -4.09 17.23 17.17
N VAL A 244 -4.64 16.56 16.15
CA VAL A 244 -4.18 16.69 14.76
C VAL A 244 -4.66 18.04 14.19
N PRO A 245 -3.76 19.00 13.92
CA PRO A 245 -4.13 20.29 13.34
C PRO A 245 -4.50 20.17 11.86
N VAL A 246 -5.31 21.11 11.37
CA VAL A 246 -5.73 21.13 9.96
C VAL A 246 -4.70 21.85 9.09
N ARG A 247 -4.72 21.58 7.79
CA ARG A 247 -3.90 22.29 6.81
C ARG A 247 -4.05 23.83 6.95
N GLY A 248 -2.91 24.51 6.96
CA GLY A 248 -2.79 25.96 7.10
C GLY A 248 -2.71 26.46 8.54
N GLU A 249 -2.87 25.59 9.53
CA GLU A 249 -2.67 25.92 10.93
C GLU A 249 -1.18 26.17 11.21
N VAL A 250 -0.87 27.19 12.02
CA VAL A 250 0.50 27.58 12.36
C VAL A 250 0.69 27.53 13.87
N LEU A 251 1.66 26.73 14.29
CA LEU A 251 2.02 26.54 15.69
C LEU A 251 3.36 27.21 15.98
N ARG A 252 3.53 27.71 17.20
CA ARG A 252 4.79 28.30 17.67
C ARG A 252 5.45 27.35 18.64
N HIS A 253 6.64 26.88 18.29
CA HIS A 253 7.49 26.12 19.18
C HIS A 253 8.12 27.05 20.24
N PRO A 254 8.37 26.59 21.48
CA PRO A 254 9.06 27.36 22.51
C PRO A 254 10.43 27.92 22.08
N SER A 255 11.15 27.25 21.17
CA SER A 255 12.40 27.73 20.57
C SER A 255 12.22 28.94 19.62
N GLY A 256 10.97 29.35 19.35
CA GLY A 256 10.63 30.48 18.49
C GLY A 256 10.42 30.11 17.02
N VAL A 257 10.52 28.83 16.67
CA VAL A 257 10.23 28.31 15.32
C VAL A 257 8.72 28.31 15.08
N GLU A 258 8.30 28.82 13.92
CA GLU A 258 6.91 28.70 13.45
C GLU A 258 6.77 27.44 12.58
N ILE A 259 5.81 26.59 12.90
CA ILE A 259 5.54 25.33 12.21
C ILE A 259 4.16 25.42 11.56
N GLU A 260 4.13 25.48 10.24
CA GLU A 260 2.92 25.54 9.40
C GLU A 260 2.57 24.14 8.88
N VAL A 261 1.32 23.72 9.07
CA VAL A 261 0.82 22.43 8.57
C VAL A 261 0.50 22.56 7.09
N MET A 262 1.31 21.93 6.24
CA MET A 262 1.15 22.00 4.79
C MET A 262 0.15 20.96 4.28
N ASP A 263 0.15 19.77 4.89
CA ASP A 263 -0.76 18.67 4.59
C ASP A 263 -1.01 17.80 5.82
N ALA A 264 -2.26 17.41 6.03
CA ALA A 264 -2.71 16.56 7.13
C ALA A 264 -4.05 15.89 6.75
N ASP A 265 -4.25 14.67 7.22
CA ASP A 265 -5.55 13.98 7.17
C ASP A 265 -6.21 13.97 8.56
N ALA A 266 -7.33 13.26 8.72
CA ALA A 266 -8.07 13.22 9.98
C ALA A 266 -7.31 12.56 11.14
N ARG A 267 -6.29 11.76 10.84
CA ARG A 267 -5.55 10.93 11.81
C ARG A 267 -4.09 11.36 11.98
N ARG A 268 -3.45 11.91 10.94
CA ARG A 268 -2.02 12.24 10.98
C ARG A 268 -1.66 13.50 10.17
N ILE A 269 -0.59 14.15 10.62
CA ILE A 269 0.08 15.22 9.86
C ILE A 269 1.02 14.57 8.84
N ARG A 270 1.11 15.12 7.64
CA ARG A 270 1.93 14.56 6.55
C ARG A 270 3.10 15.46 6.19
N ARG A 271 2.86 16.76 6.00
CA ARG A 271 3.91 17.72 5.65
C ARG A 271 3.85 18.98 6.48
N LEU A 272 5.04 19.45 6.85
CA LEU A 272 5.27 20.62 7.68
C LEU A 272 6.15 21.63 6.96
N ARG A 273 5.95 22.90 7.26
CA ARG A 273 6.89 23.97 6.90
C ARG A 273 7.36 24.66 8.17
N LEU A 274 8.66 24.63 8.40
CA LEU A 274 9.30 25.25 9.56
C LEU A 274 9.94 26.59 9.16
N ARG A 275 9.73 27.62 9.97
CA ARG A 275 10.30 28.96 9.80
C ARG A 275 11.04 29.39 11.06
N THR A 276 12.34 29.63 10.94
CA THR A 276 13.14 30.12 12.07
C THR A 276 12.96 31.63 12.27
N PRO A 277 13.00 32.12 13.52
CA PRO A 277 12.82 33.54 13.81
C PRO A 277 13.99 34.38 13.24
N GLU A 278 13.74 35.68 13.01
CA GLU A 278 14.81 36.59 12.64
C GLU A 278 15.80 36.74 13.81
N VAL A 279 17.09 36.47 13.57
CA VAL A 279 18.14 36.97 14.46
C VAL A 279 18.15 38.49 14.29
N GLY A 280 17.53 39.21 15.23
CA GLY A 280 17.66 40.66 15.32
C GLY A 280 19.14 41.04 15.53
N PRO A 281 19.59 42.22 15.09
CA PRO A 281 20.97 42.65 15.34
C PRO A 281 21.26 42.61 16.85
N ALA A 282 22.39 42.02 17.22
CA ALA A 282 22.84 41.93 18.60
C ALA A 282 22.74 43.31 19.28
N PRO A 283 22.23 43.40 20.53
CA PRO A 283 22.20 44.66 21.24
C PRO A 283 23.63 45.19 21.32
N GLN A 284 23.85 46.39 20.76
CA GLN A 284 25.14 47.06 20.89
C GLN A 284 25.43 47.26 22.38
N PRO A 285 26.66 46.98 22.85
CA PRO A 285 27.04 47.30 24.22
C PRO A 285 26.77 48.78 24.47
N GLN A 286 25.96 49.08 25.49
CA GLN A 286 25.82 50.45 25.97
C GLN A 286 27.17 50.87 26.55
N GLU A 287 27.74 51.95 26.00
CA GLU A 287 28.92 52.65 26.54
C GLU A 287 28.65 53.23 27.93
#